data_AF-A0A914UIJ3-F1
#
_entry.id   AF-A0A914UIJ3-F1
#
_cell.length_a   1.000
_cell.length_b   1.000
_cell.length_c   1.000
_cell.angle_alpha   90.00
_cell.angle_beta   90.00
_cell.angle_gamma   90.00
#
_symmetry.space_group_name_H-M   'P 1'
#
loop_
_entity.id
_entity.type
_entity.pdbx_description
1 polymer ?
#
loop_
_entity_poly.entity_id
_entity_poly.type
_entity_poly.pdbx_seq_one_letter_code
_entity_poly.pdbx_strand_id
1 'polypeptide(L)'
;MPYIVLAIGIDDMFLIVAAWRATDRIASVPDRMQRAMTHAGVSVSMTSATDALSFFIGSMAPLPAVTQFCLYAAIAICFNYLYTMTIFLAIVALQGRWEEGNRHCITGQVTASDENISEATHYVRLFMIGSRPKKSNSMVLNVDSRRRVLAVSATDSRQWYQKFFEDYFAPILTKTTTKLLVFALFVIYLVVSILGITQLNIGFNWKDIVLKDSPVRGFLEYSTAYFATDLKVDITVNNPPDMGNPQQRKAFMKALEALENSPCSAGRFSTDFWYFAYGRHIEQLGFGGAWSAMQFDDAVFNQNLRRFLQADDNYGHDVLFGPNKTM
;
A
#
# COMPACT_ATOMS: atom_id res chain seq x y z
N MET A 1 3.95 -6.47 -2.60
CA MET A 1 3.30 -7.54 -1.80
C MET A 1 4.24 -8.36 -0.97
N PRO A 2 5.23 -9.07 -1.54
CA PRO A 2 5.99 -10.06 -0.78
C PRO A 2 6.69 -9.46 0.44
N TYR A 3 7.21 -8.25 0.30
CA TYR A 3 7.91 -7.53 1.37
C TYR A 3 7.04 -7.26 2.60
N ILE A 4 5.79 -6.81 2.42
CA ILE A 4 4.89 -6.44 3.53
C ILE A 4 4.46 -7.70 4.29
N VAL A 5 4.05 -8.74 3.57
CA VAL A 5 3.60 -10.00 4.19
C VAL A 5 4.75 -10.68 4.92
N LEU A 6 5.95 -10.65 4.34
CA LEU A 6 7.16 -11.18 4.98
C LEU A 6 7.52 -10.40 6.25
N ALA A 7 7.44 -9.07 6.23
CA ALA A 7 7.71 -8.24 7.41
C ALA A 7 6.75 -8.56 8.56
N ILE A 8 5.44 -8.65 8.28
CA ILE A 8 4.42 -9.00 9.29
C ILE A 8 4.66 -10.40 9.83
N GLY A 9 4.85 -11.40 8.95
CA GLY A 9 5.08 -12.78 9.39
C GLY A 9 6.36 -12.97 10.20
N ILE A 10 7.43 -12.26 9.85
CA ILE A 10 8.69 -12.31 10.61
C ILE A 10 8.51 -11.70 12.00
N ASP A 11 7.78 -10.59 12.14
CA ASP A 11 7.51 -9.96 13.44
C ASP A 11 6.76 -10.93 14.38
N ASP A 12 5.70 -11.57 13.88
CA ASP A 12 4.93 -12.56 14.62
C ASP A 12 5.80 -13.76 15.08
N MET A 13 6.65 -14.27 14.17
CA MET A 13 7.57 -15.36 14.47
C MET A 13 8.60 -14.98 15.54
N PHE A 14 9.15 -13.76 15.46
CA PHE A 14 10.09 -13.27 16.48
C PHE A 14 9.43 -13.12 17.84
N LEU A 15 8.19 -12.62 17.88
CA LEU A 15 7.43 -12.47 19.12
C LEU A 15 7.18 -13.83 19.79
N ILE A 16 6.75 -14.83 19.03
CA ILE A 16 6.53 -16.20 19.53
C ILE A 16 7.84 -16.82 20.04
N VAL A 17 8.95 -16.68 19.28
CA VAL A 17 10.26 -17.21 19.70
C VAL A 17 10.80 -16.49 20.93
N ALA A 18 10.60 -15.18 21.04
CA ALA A 18 10.97 -14.40 22.21
C ALA A 18 10.18 -14.86 23.46
N ALA A 19 8.87 -15.06 23.31
CA ALA A 19 8.02 -15.59 24.38
C ALA A 19 8.42 -17.02 24.78
N TRP A 20 8.71 -17.89 23.82
CA TRP A 20 9.23 -19.24 24.07
C TRP A 20 10.55 -19.21 24.85
N ARG A 21 11.48 -18.33 24.47
CA ARG A 21 12.78 -18.19 25.14
C ARG A 21 12.68 -17.59 26.55
N ALA A 22 11.63 -16.83 26.84
CA ALA A 22 11.37 -16.29 28.17
C ALA A 22 10.80 -17.35 29.14
N THR A 23 10.37 -18.51 28.65
CA THR A 23 9.91 -19.61 29.51
C THR A 23 11.06 -20.37 30.17
N ASP A 24 10.76 -21.00 31.32
CA ASP A 24 11.72 -21.87 32.01
C ASP A 24 12.09 -23.09 31.15
N ARG A 25 13.38 -23.25 30.86
CA ARG A 25 13.93 -24.35 30.03
C ARG A 25 13.83 -25.72 30.69
N ILE A 26 13.59 -25.78 32.00
CA ILE A 26 13.47 -27.04 32.76
C ILE A 26 12.04 -27.61 32.69
N ALA A 27 11.04 -26.76 32.42
CA ALA A 27 9.64 -27.16 32.36
C ALA A 27 9.33 -28.03 31.12
N SER A 28 8.26 -28.81 31.19
CA SER A 28 7.82 -29.68 30.10
C SER A 28 7.45 -28.85 28.85
N VAL A 29 7.63 -29.42 27.65
CA VAL A 29 7.30 -28.74 26.39
C VAL A 29 5.84 -28.26 26.34
N PRO A 30 4.82 -29.04 26.77
CA PRO A 30 3.44 -28.56 26.81
C PRO A 30 3.26 -27.34 27.74
N ASP A 31 3.85 -27.36 28.93
CA ASP A 31 3.73 -26.24 29.89
C ASP A 31 4.42 -24.97 29.38
N ARG A 32 5.58 -25.12 28.74
CA ARG A 32 6.31 -24.00 28.11
C ARG A 32 5.50 -23.41 26.97
N MET A 33 4.90 -24.26 26.12
CA MET A 33 4.09 -23.80 25.01
C MET A 33 2.86 -23.04 25.49
N GLN A 34 2.18 -23.57 26.51
CA GLN A 34 1.04 -22.89 27.14
C GLN A 34 1.44 -21.52 27.70
N ARG A 35 2.53 -21.45 28.47
CA ARG A 35 2.99 -20.18 29.07
C ARG A 35 3.41 -19.16 28.02
N ALA A 36 4.12 -19.58 26.98
CA ALA A 36 4.53 -18.69 25.88
C ALA A 36 3.31 -18.14 25.13
N MET A 37 2.35 -19.01 24.79
CA MET A 37 1.20 -18.65 23.97
C MET A 37 0.09 -17.90 24.71
N THR A 38 0.04 -17.97 26.05
CA THR A 38 -0.96 -17.25 26.85
C THR A 38 -0.93 -15.74 26.57
N HIS A 39 0.27 -15.16 26.39
CA HIS A 39 0.43 -13.74 26.06
C HIS A 39 0.79 -13.51 24.59
N ALA A 40 1.72 -14.30 24.04
CA ALA A 40 2.16 -14.11 22.65
C ALA A 40 1.06 -14.39 21.64
N GLY A 41 0.26 -15.45 21.87
CA GLY A 41 -0.81 -15.83 20.96
C GLY A 41 -1.85 -14.74 20.80
N VAL A 42 -2.29 -14.15 21.91
CA VAL A 42 -3.28 -13.06 21.91
C VAL A 42 -2.72 -11.83 21.19
N SER A 43 -1.45 -11.48 21.41
CA SER A 43 -0.81 -10.35 20.75
C SER A 43 -0.76 -10.54 19.22
N VAL A 44 -0.30 -11.70 18.74
CA VAL A 44 -0.24 -12.01 17.30
C VAL A 44 -1.63 -12.01 16.68
N SER A 45 -2.62 -12.64 17.33
CA SER A 45 -4.00 -12.64 16.85
C SER A 45 -4.57 -11.23 16.73
N MET A 46 -4.27 -10.35 17.70
CA MET A 46 -4.74 -8.97 17.67
C MET A 46 -4.12 -8.20 16.50
N THR A 47 -2.79 -8.24 16.34
CA THR A 47 -2.09 -7.56 15.24
C THR A 47 -2.56 -8.07 13.87
N SER A 48 -2.61 -9.40 13.68
CA SER A 48 -3.08 -10.00 12.44
C SER A 48 -4.53 -9.61 12.10
N ALA A 49 -5.41 -9.56 13.11
CA ALA A 49 -6.79 -9.13 12.92
C ALA A 49 -6.89 -7.64 12.56
N THR A 50 -6.15 -6.77 13.26
CA THR A 50 -6.16 -5.34 12.94
C THR A 50 -5.57 -5.04 11.57
N ASP A 51 -4.51 -5.74 11.16
CA ASP A 51 -3.91 -5.60 9.85
C ASP A 51 -4.87 -6.08 8.75
N ALA A 52 -5.46 -7.26 8.92
CA ALA A 52 -6.44 -7.79 7.98
C ALA A 52 -7.64 -6.85 7.80
N LEU A 53 -8.17 -6.29 8.90
CA LEU A 53 -9.24 -5.29 8.86
C LEU A 53 -8.81 -3.99 8.20
N SER A 54 -7.60 -3.50 8.50
CA SER A 54 -7.07 -2.26 7.91
C SER A 54 -6.91 -2.37 6.39
N PHE A 55 -6.35 -3.49 5.91
CA PHE A 55 -6.26 -3.76 4.48
C PHE A 55 -7.63 -4.03 3.86
N PHE A 56 -8.55 -4.68 4.57
CA PHE A 56 -9.92 -4.86 4.09
C PHE A 56 -10.63 -3.52 3.90
N ILE A 57 -10.54 -2.60 4.85
CA ILE A 57 -11.06 -1.23 4.72
C ILE A 57 -10.37 -0.50 3.55
N GLY A 58 -9.05 -0.65 3.40
CA GLY A 58 -8.29 -0.09 2.28
C GLY A 58 -8.78 -0.57 0.91
N SER A 59 -9.39 -1.76 0.82
CA SER A 59 -9.93 -2.27 -0.43
C SER A 59 -11.16 -1.49 -0.93
N MET A 60 -11.85 -0.76 -0.05
CA MET A 60 -12.99 0.10 -0.41
C MET A 60 -12.57 1.41 -1.10
N ALA A 61 -11.26 1.66 -1.25
CA ALA A 61 -10.77 2.84 -1.96
C ALA A 61 -11.22 2.85 -3.43
N PRO A 62 -11.51 4.03 -4.02
CA PRO A 62 -11.97 4.14 -5.41
C PRO A 62 -10.85 3.92 -6.45
N LEU A 63 -9.61 3.69 -6.01
CA LEU A 63 -8.44 3.51 -6.87
C LEU A 63 -8.20 2.01 -7.14
N PRO A 64 -8.41 1.49 -8.37
CA PRO A 64 -8.34 0.06 -8.65
C PRO A 64 -7.01 -0.60 -8.26
N ALA A 65 -5.89 0.11 -8.44
CA ALA A 65 -4.57 -0.37 -8.04
C ALA A 65 -4.46 -0.59 -6.53
N VAL A 66 -5.05 0.32 -5.72
CA VAL A 66 -5.08 0.20 -4.26
C VAL A 66 -6.05 -0.89 -3.84
N THR A 67 -7.21 -1.00 -4.47
CA THR A 67 -8.20 -2.04 -4.20
C THR A 67 -7.61 -3.44 -4.36
N GLN A 68 -6.98 -3.72 -5.50
CA GLN A 68 -6.34 -5.01 -5.78
C GLN A 68 -5.19 -5.26 -4.81
N PHE A 69 -4.39 -4.24 -4.54
CA PHE A 69 -3.29 -4.32 -3.59
C PHE A 69 -3.81 -4.74 -2.19
N CYS A 70 -4.75 -3.97 -1.64
CA CYS A 70 -5.31 -4.19 -0.32
C CYS A 70 -6.03 -5.54 -0.19
N LEU A 71 -6.76 -5.98 -1.22
CA LEU A 71 -7.43 -7.28 -1.21
C LEU A 71 -6.44 -8.45 -1.13
N TYR A 72 -5.38 -8.44 -1.96
CA TYR A 72 -4.36 -9.48 -1.90
C TYR A 72 -3.59 -9.48 -0.58
N ALA A 73 -3.30 -8.30 -0.02
CA ALA A 73 -2.63 -8.18 1.27
C ALA A 73 -3.50 -8.77 2.41
N ALA A 74 -4.79 -8.44 2.46
CA ALA A 74 -5.72 -8.96 3.48
C ALA A 74 -5.80 -10.48 3.46
N ILE A 75 -5.95 -11.08 2.27
CA ILE A 75 -5.99 -12.55 2.12
C ILE A 75 -4.65 -13.18 2.55
N ALA A 76 -3.52 -12.59 2.14
CA ALA A 76 -2.20 -13.09 2.48
C ALA A 76 -1.92 -13.03 3.99
N ILE A 77 -2.37 -11.99 4.69
CA ILE A 77 -2.24 -11.85 6.15
C ILE A 77 -3.07 -12.91 6.87
N CYS A 78 -4.29 -13.21 6.40
CA CYS A 78 -5.09 -14.31 6.95
C CYS A 78 -4.37 -15.66 6.82
N PHE A 79 -3.79 -15.97 5.66
CA PHE A 79 -2.99 -17.19 5.49
C PHE A 79 -1.71 -17.18 6.34
N ASN A 80 -1.03 -16.04 6.43
CA ASN A 80 0.15 -15.89 7.27
C ASN A 80 -0.17 -16.17 8.75
N TYR A 81 -1.29 -15.65 9.25
CA TYR A 81 -1.76 -15.93 10.61
C TYR A 81 -2.05 -17.42 10.81
N LEU A 82 -2.76 -18.06 9.87
CA LEU A 82 -3.05 -19.51 9.94
C LEU A 82 -1.77 -20.34 9.96
N TYR A 83 -0.81 -20.05 9.08
CA TYR A 83 0.48 -20.76 9.04
C TYR A 83 1.32 -20.51 10.29
N THR A 84 1.27 -19.31 10.85
CA THR A 84 1.99 -18.97 12.09
C THR A 84 1.40 -19.70 13.30
N MET A 85 0.07 -19.74 13.43
CA MET A 85 -0.59 -20.42 14.55
C MET A 85 -0.55 -21.95 14.47
N THR A 86 -0.44 -22.52 13.27
CA THR A 86 -0.44 -23.98 13.07
C THR A 86 0.96 -24.53 12.82
N ILE A 87 1.50 -24.29 11.63
CA ILE A 87 2.75 -24.89 11.14
C ILE A 87 3.93 -24.40 11.96
N PHE A 88 4.06 -23.08 12.13
CA PHE A 88 5.20 -22.51 12.86
C PHE A 88 5.20 -22.94 14.32
N LEU A 89 4.04 -22.91 14.98
CA LEU A 89 3.92 -23.35 16.37
C LEU A 89 4.24 -24.84 16.54
N ALA A 90 3.84 -25.69 15.58
CA ALA A 90 4.21 -27.10 15.56
C ALA A 90 5.73 -27.30 15.42
N ILE A 91 6.39 -26.48 14.59
CA ILE A 91 7.85 -26.48 14.46
C ILE A 91 8.51 -26.06 15.78
N VAL A 92 8.01 -25.02 16.45
CA VAL A 92 8.52 -24.59 17.76
C VAL A 92 8.33 -25.69 18.81
N ALA A 93 7.19 -26.39 18.83
CA ALA A 93 6.97 -27.53 19.72
C ALA A 93 7.94 -28.69 19.46
N LEU A 94 8.21 -29.01 18.19
CA LEU A 94 9.18 -30.03 17.80
C LEU A 94 10.59 -29.65 18.24
N GLN A 95 10.97 -28.38 18.00
CA GLN A 95 12.25 -27.83 18.44
C GLN A 95 12.37 -27.86 19.97
N GLY A 96 11.28 -27.61 20.71
CA GLY A 96 11.23 -27.73 22.16
C GLY A 96 11.50 -29.15 22.65
N ARG A 97 11.00 -30.18 21.95
CA ARG A 97 11.31 -31.59 22.26
C ARG A 97 12.78 -31.93 22.01
N TRP A 98 13.38 -31.34 20.99
CA TRP A 98 14.82 -31.48 20.75
C TRP A 98 15.65 -30.78 21.83
N GLU A 99 15.21 -29.60 22.28
CA GLU A 99 15.82 -28.86 23.39
C GLU A 99 15.77 -29.69 24.69
N GLU A 100 14.64 -30.30 25.02
CA GLU A 100 14.48 -31.21 26.17
C GLU A 100 15.44 -32.41 26.10
N GLY A 101 15.62 -32.98 24.89
CA GLY A 101 16.58 -34.06 24.63
C GLY A 101 18.05 -33.63 24.58
N ASN A 102 18.37 -32.37 24.88
CA ASN A 102 19.71 -31.77 24.72
C ASN A 102 20.30 -32.01 23.33
N ARG A 103 19.47 -31.99 22.28
CA ARG A 103 19.90 -32.21 20.90
C ARG A 103 20.27 -30.89 20.24
N HIS A 104 21.26 -30.94 19.36
CA HIS A 104 21.69 -29.80 18.57
C HIS A 104 20.61 -29.41 17.55
N CYS A 105 20.40 -28.11 17.33
CA CYS A 105 19.26 -27.59 16.57
C CYS A 105 19.27 -27.93 15.07
N ILE A 106 20.45 -28.15 14.48
CA ILE A 106 20.58 -28.44 13.04
C ILE A 106 20.76 -29.94 12.80
N THR A 107 21.57 -30.61 13.62
CA THR A 107 22.00 -32.01 13.39
C THR A 107 21.15 -33.02 14.14
N GLY A 108 20.35 -32.60 15.13
CA GLY A 108 19.51 -33.48 15.94
C GLY A 108 20.29 -34.47 16.83
N GLN A 109 21.62 -34.39 16.84
CA GLN A 109 22.49 -35.23 17.66
C GLN A 109 22.57 -34.67 19.08
N VAL A 110 22.78 -35.55 20.07
CA VAL A 110 22.91 -35.15 21.48
C VAL A 110 24.18 -34.30 21.63
N THR A 111 24.02 -33.11 22.20
CA THR A 111 25.12 -32.17 22.46
C THR A 111 26.12 -32.77 23.46
N ALA A 112 27.38 -32.31 23.49
CA ALA A 112 28.32 -32.67 24.56
C ALA A 112 28.07 -31.82 25.83
N SER A 113 28.42 -32.30 27.02
CA SER A 113 28.33 -31.49 28.25
C SER A 113 29.49 -30.50 28.35
N ASP A 114 29.26 -29.38 29.05
CA ASP A 114 30.30 -28.36 29.28
C ASP A 114 31.53 -28.90 30.04
N GLU A 115 31.35 -29.95 30.84
CA GLU A 115 32.40 -30.58 31.65
C GLU A 115 33.43 -31.35 30.80
N ASN A 116 33.02 -31.87 29.64
CA ASN A 116 33.88 -32.69 28.77
C ASN A 116 34.50 -31.88 27.61
N ILE A 117 34.39 -30.54 27.62
CA ILE A 117 34.86 -29.67 26.52
C ILE A 117 36.37 -29.77 26.31
N SER A 118 37.15 -29.89 27.39
CA SER A 118 38.62 -29.92 27.34
C SER A 118 39.18 -31.11 26.58
N GLU A 119 38.46 -32.24 26.57
CA GLU A 119 38.88 -33.50 25.96
C GLU A 119 38.25 -33.77 24.57
N ALA A 120 37.34 -32.90 24.12
CA ALA A 120 36.57 -33.12 22.90
C ALA A 120 37.33 -32.77 21.60
N THR A 121 37.17 -33.61 20.57
CA THR A 121 37.66 -33.39 19.19
C THR A 121 37.13 -32.08 18.59
N HIS A 122 37.91 -31.44 17.73
CA HIS A 122 37.54 -30.17 17.06
C HIS A 122 36.15 -30.17 16.41
N TYR A 123 35.71 -31.28 15.80
CA TYR A 123 34.36 -31.41 15.22
C TYR A 123 33.24 -31.33 16.27
N VAL A 124 33.43 -31.95 17.44
CA VAL A 124 32.46 -31.91 18.54
C VAL A 124 32.39 -30.49 19.11
N ARG A 125 33.53 -29.80 19.22
CA ARG A 125 33.56 -28.40 19.65
C ARG A 125 32.85 -27.46 18.67
N LEU A 126 32.99 -27.69 17.36
CA LEU A 126 32.40 -26.81 16.36
C LEU A 126 30.90 -27.07 16.13
N PHE A 127 30.45 -28.34 16.20
CA PHE A 127 29.11 -28.74 15.75
C PHE A 127 28.22 -29.41 16.81
N MET A 128 28.74 -29.74 18.00
CA MET A 128 27.99 -30.48 19.03
C MET A 128 27.99 -29.79 20.39
N ILE A 129 28.43 -28.53 20.48
CA ILE A 129 28.28 -27.73 21.69
C ILE A 129 26.84 -27.19 21.76
N GLY A 130 26.23 -27.24 22.94
CA GLY A 130 24.93 -26.65 23.17
C GLY A 130 24.72 -26.30 24.63
N SER A 131 23.97 -25.23 24.89
CA SER A 131 23.63 -24.80 26.24
C SER A 131 22.64 -25.79 26.87
N ARG A 132 23.10 -26.53 27.88
CA ARG A 132 22.24 -27.42 28.68
C ARG A 132 21.72 -26.69 29.91
N PRO A 133 20.44 -26.87 30.29
CA PRO A 133 19.94 -26.28 31.53
C PRO A 133 20.64 -26.91 32.74
N LYS A 134 21.36 -26.12 33.53
CA LYS A 134 21.99 -26.57 34.79
C LYS A 134 20.90 -26.74 35.85
N LYS A 135 20.62 -27.97 36.28
CA LYS A 135 19.83 -28.23 37.49
C LYS A 135 20.66 -27.89 38.73
N SER A 136 20.59 -26.65 39.20
CA SER A 136 21.17 -26.28 40.50
C SER A 136 20.23 -26.73 41.62
N ASN A 137 20.45 -27.94 42.15
CA ASN A 137 19.88 -28.35 43.43
C ASN A 137 20.72 -27.75 44.56
N SER A 138 20.57 -26.46 44.85
CA SER A 138 21.01 -25.90 46.14
C SER A 138 19.83 -25.92 47.11
N MET A 139 19.89 -26.84 48.07
CA MET A 139 18.88 -26.96 49.13
C MET A 139 19.16 -25.86 50.17
N VAL A 140 18.49 -24.71 50.06
CA VAL A 140 18.55 -23.68 51.10
C VAL A 140 17.54 -24.02 52.19
N LEU A 141 18.03 -24.43 53.36
CA LEU A 141 17.22 -24.58 54.57
C LEU A 141 16.85 -23.19 55.08
N ASN A 142 15.60 -22.77 54.85
CA ASN A 142 15.05 -21.58 55.49
C ASN A 142 14.60 -21.98 56.91
N VAL A 143 15.35 -21.57 57.93
CA VAL A 143 15.18 -21.99 59.34
C VAL A 143 13.88 -21.43 59.96
N ASP A 144 13.29 -20.37 59.40
CA ASP A 144 12.18 -19.64 60.02
C ASP A 144 10.79 -20.00 59.50
N SER A 145 10.65 -20.99 58.62
CA SER A 145 9.33 -21.39 58.12
C SER A 145 9.33 -22.86 57.72
N ARG A 146 8.41 -23.67 58.27
CA ARG A 146 8.13 -25.07 57.84
C ARG A 146 7.57 -25.18 56.41
N ARG A 147 7.97 -24.29 55.49
CA ARG A 147 7.63 -24.31 54.07
C ARG A 147 8.93 -24.46 53.28
N ARG A 148 9.14 -25.65 52.72
CA ARG A 148 10.23 -25.91 51.77
C ARG A 148 9.93 -25.12 50.50
N VAL A 149 10.50 -23.92 50.37
CA VAL A 149 10.45 -23.17 49.12
C VAL A 149 11.78 -23.41 48.42
N LEU A 150 11.73 -24.04 47.25
CA LEU A 150 12.87 -24.17 46.34
C LEU A 150 13.27 -22.77 45.86
N ALA A 151 14.19 -22.12 46.58
CA ALA A 151 14.85 -20.92 46.08
C ALA A 151 15.88 -21.35 45.04
N VAL A 152 15.44 -21.52 43.80
CA VAL A 152 16.32 -21.73 42.65
C VAL A 152 17.13 -20.45 42.48
N SER A 153 18.43 -20.50 42.79
CA SER A 153 19.37 -19.44 42.40
C SER A 153 19.45 -19.42 40.88
N ALA A 154 18.58 -18.62 40.26
CA ALA A 154 18.47 -18.50 38.82
C ALA A 154 19.74 -17.80 38.29
N THR A 155 20.68 -18.58 37.74
CA THR A 155 21.67 -18.05 36.81
C THR A 155 20.93 -17.27 35.73
N ASP A 156 21.25 -15.99 35.59
CA ASP A 156 20.59 -15.06 34.68
C ASP A 156 20.73 -15.51 33.21
N SER A 157 19.70 -16.18 32.70
CA SER A 157 19.63 -16.75 31.35
C SER A 157 19.13 -15.75 30.29
N ARG A 158 18.98 -14.47 30.66
CA ARG A 158 18.52 -13.40 29.77
C ARG A 158 19.50 -13.16 28.63
N GLN A 159 18.96 -12.86 27.45
CA GLN A 159 19.74 -12.53 26.26
C GLN A 159 20.39 -11.15 26.39
N TRP A 160 21.45 -10.88 25.59
CA TRP A 160 22.16 -9.60 25.62
C TRP A 160 21.25 -8.40 25.37
N TYR A 161 20.29 -8.53 24.45
CA TYR A 161 19.35 -7.45 24.12
C TYR A 161 18.33 -7.20 25.23
N GLN A 162 17.87 -8.24 25.92
CA GLN A 162 16.99 -8.10 27.09
C GLN A 162 17.68 -7.31 28.20
N LYS A 163 18.95 -7.64 28.48
CA LYS A 163 19.79 -6.91 29.45
C LYS A 163 19.97 -5.45 29.06
N PHE A 164 20.24 -5.18 27.77
CA PHE A 164 20.34 -3.80 27.28
C PHE A 164 19.03 -3.02 27.49
N PHE A 165 17.88 -3.59 27.11
CA PHE A 165 16.60 -2.89 27.20
C PHE A 165 16.14 -2.70 28.65
N GLU A 166 16.33 -3.70 29.51
CA GLU A 166 15.86 -3.69 30.89
C GLU A 166 16.81 -2.92 31.82
N ASP A 167 18.12 -3.13 31.71
CA ASP A 167 19.09 -2.58 32.66
C ASP A 167 19.63 -1.20 32.24
N TYR A 168 19.68 -0.90 30.94
CA TYR A 168 20.23 0.35 30.43
C TYR A 168 19.15 1.28 29.86
N PHE A 169 18.35 0.81 28.90
CA PHE A 169 17.41 1.65 28.18
C PHE A 169 16.18 2.07 29.01
N ALA A 170 15.52 1.12 29.67
CA ALA A 170 14.29 1.38 30.44
C ALA A 170 14.51 2.36 31.61
N PRO A 171 15.59 2.29 32.41
CA PRO A 171 15.85 3.26 33.48
C PRO A 171 16.14 4.67 32.94
N ILE A 172 16.76 4.79 31.77
CA ILE A 172 17.00 6.09 31.12
C ILE A 172 15.67 6.71 30.67
N LEU A 173 14.78 5.92 30.06
CA LEU A 173 13.50 6.39 29.53
C LEU A 173 12.46 6.68 30.64
N THR A 174 12.54 5.99 31.76
CA THR A 174 11.58 6.15 32.86
C THR A 174 11.79 7.42 33.70
N LYS A 175 12.99 8.02 33.65
CA LYS A 175 13.29 9.32 34.28
C LYS A 175 12.35 10.42 33.79
N THR A 176 11.79 11.20 34.71
CA THR A 176 10.81 12.26 34.40
C THR A 176 11.36 13.31 33.43
N THR A 177 12.64 13.68 33.55
CA THR A 177 13.31 14.61 32.64
C THR A 177 13.38 14.07 31.21
N THR A 178 13.76 12.80 31.03
CA THR A 178 13.79 12.13 29.73
C THR A 178 12.38 12.04 29.14
N LYS A 179 11.36 11.70 29.94
CA LYS A 179 9.97 11.66 29.48
C LYS A 179 9.49 13.02 28.96
N LEU A 180 9.76 14.10 29.69
CA LEU A 180 9.41 15.45 29.26
C LEU A 180 10.13 15.84 27.97
N LEU A 181 11.41 15.49 27.84
CA LEU A 181 12.18 15.74 26.62
C LEU A 181 11.61 14.97 25.42
N VAL A 182 11.36 13.66 25.57
CA VAL A 182 10.79 12.83 24.51
C VAL A 182 9.42 13.34 24.09
N PHE A 183 8.57 13.72 25.05
CA PHE A 183 7.27 14.31 24.76
C PHE A 183 7.40 15.63 23.98
N ALA A 184 8.28 16.53 24.41
CA ALA A 184 8.54 17.78 23.70
C ALA A 184 9.05 17.54 22.27
N LEU A 185 9.92 16.55 22.07
CA LEU A 185 10.43 16.17 20.76
C LEU A 185 9.31 15.61 19.87
N PHE A 186 8.42 14.77 20.39
CA PHE A 186 7.25 14.28 19.66
C PHE A 186 6.28 15.42 19.26
N VAL A 187 6.08 16.41 20.14
CA VAL A 187 5.26 17.59 19.82
C VAL A 187 5.90 18.40 18.70
N ILE A 188 7.22 18.66 18.77
CA ILE A 188 7.95 19.35 17.70
C ILE A 188 7.85 18.58 16.39
N TYR A 189 8.07 17.26 16.41
CA TYR A 189 7.95 16.40 15.24
C TYR A 189 6.55 16.51 14.62
N LEU A 190 5.49 16.45 15.45
CA LEU A 190 4.11 16.56 15.01
C LEU A 190 3.84 17.92 14.35
N VAL A 191 4.29 19.03 14.96
CA VAL A 191 4.16 20.38 14.39
C VAL A 191 4.86 20.46 13.02
N VAL A 192 6.09 19.96 12.92
CA VAL A 192 6.85 19.94 11.67
C VAL A 192 6.15 19.08 10.61
N SER A 193 5.61 17.91 10.99
CA SER A 193 4.83 17.07 10.08
C SER A 193 3.57 17.76 9.57
N ILE A 194 2.82 18.47 10.43
CA ILE A 194 1.63 19.23 10.01
C ILE A 194 2.03 20.32 9.02
N LEU A 195 3.07 21.11 9.32
CA LEU A 195 3.58 22.13 8.42
C LEU A 195 4.05 21.52 7.08
N GLY A 196 4.70 20.36 7.12
CA GLY A 196 5.14 19.62 5.93
C GLY A 196 3.97 19.15 5.06
N ILE A 197 2.87 18.69 5.68
CA ILE A 197 1.66 18.28 4.94
C ILE A 197 1.05 19.45 4.17
N THR A 198 1.11 20.69 4.70
CA THR A 198 0.59 21.87 3.99
C THR A 198 1.39 22.24 2.73
N GLN A 199 2.64 21.79 2.64
CA GLN A 199 3.53 22.05 1.50
C GLN A 199 3.62 20.84 0.55
N LEU A 200 2.82 19.79 0.78
CA LEU A 200 2.85 18.59 -0.04
C LEU A 200 2.24 18.89 -1.42
N ASN A 201 3.07 18.96 -2.44
CA ASN A 201 2.61 19.08 -3.82
C ASN A 201 1.92 17.79 -4.25
N ILE A 202 0.60 17.86 -4.46
CA ILE A 202 -0.19 16.73 -4.95
C ILE A 202 -0.02 16.69 -6.47
N GLY A 203 0.79 15.75 -6.95
CA GLY A 203 1.02 15.58 -8.37
C GLY A 203 1.78 14.30 -8.66
N PHE A 204 1.46 13.67 -9.78
CA PHE A 204 2.18 12.52 -10.26
C PHE A 204 2.98 12.90 -11.50
N ASN A 205 4.30 12.95 -11.36
CA ASN A 205 5.17 13.16 -12.50
C ASN A 205 5.35 11.84 -13.24
N TRP A 206 4.74 11.69 -14.41
CA TRP A 206 4.88 10.50 -15.25
C TRP A 206 6.33 10.20 -15.64
N LYS A 207 7.21 11.20 -15.62
CA LYS A 207 8.66 11.07 -15.83
C LYS A 207 9.34 10.15 -14.82
N ASP A 208 8.77 10.01 -13.62
CA ASP A 208 9.36 9.24 -12.52
C ASP A 208 9.03 7.74 -12.60
N ILE A 209 8.06 7.34 -13.43
CA ILE A 209 7.83 5.91 -13.75
C ILE A 209 8.96 5.37 -14.63
N VAL A 210 9.47 6.23 -15.52
CA VAL A 210 10.44 5.82 -16.53
C VAL A 210 11.82 5.71 -15.90
N LEU A 211 12.54 4.64 -16.26
CA LEU A 211 13.94 4.47 -15.89
C LEU A 211 14.75 5.72 -16.24
N LYS A 212 15.64 6.14 -15.33
CA LYS A 212 16.42 7.38 -15.47
C LYS A 212 17.23 7.44 -16.76
N ASP A 213 17.78 6.30 -17.19
CA ASP A 213 18.63 6.21 -18.38
C ASP A 213 17.85 5.89 -19.67
N SER A 214 16.52 5.84 -19.62
CA SER A 214 15.72 5.53 -20.79
C SER A 214 15.70 6.71 -21.77
N PRO A 215 15.87 6.49 -23.08
CA PRO A 215 15.72 7.54 -24.10
C PRO A 215 14.33 8.17 -24.10
N VAL A 216 13.31 7.44 -23.65
CA VAL A 216 11.94 7.93 -23.49
C VAL A 216 11.86 9.06 -22.47
N ARG A 217 12.67 9.01 -21.41
CA ARG A 217 12.72 10.07 -20.40
C ARG A 217 13.21 11.39 -21.01
N GLY A 218 14.28 11.33 -21.79
CA GLY A 218 14.80 12.51 -22.50
C GLY A 218 13.75 13.11 -23.44
N PHE A 219 13.05 12.27 -24.21
CA PHE A 219 11.94 12.72 -25.06
C PHE A 219 10.83 13.41 -24.25
N LEU A 220 10.40 12.83 -23.13
CA LEU A 220 9.34 13.40 -22.28
C LEU A 220 9.78 14.72 -21.62
N GLU A 221 11.03 14.82 -21.19
CA GLU A 221 11.59 16.05 -20.63
C GLU A 221 11.59 17.17 -21.67
N TYR A 222 12.12 16.92 -22.88
CA TYR A 222 12.10 17.89 -23.96
C TYR A 222 10.70 18.22 -24.46
N SER A 223 9.83 17.21 -24.57
CA SER A 223 8.43 17.39 -24.96
C SER A 223 7.75 18.34 -23.99
N THR A 224 7.80 18.08 -22.67
CA THR A 224 7.16 18.97 -21.68
C THR A 224 7.81 20.36 -21.56
N ALA A 225 9.11 20.49 -21.82
CA ALA A 225 9.82 21.76 -21.69
C ALA A 225 9.59 22.69 -22.88
N TYR A 226 9.53 22.14 -24.10
CA TYR A 226 9.45 22.92 -25.34
C TYR A 226 8.08 22.88 -26.00
N PHE A 227 7.30 21.84 -25.77
CA PHE A 227 5.96 21.67 -26.32
C PHE A 227 4.96 21.69 -25.15
N ALA A 228 4.38 22.85 -24.88
CA ALA A 228 3.16 22.92 -24.08
C ALA A 228 2.07 22.21 -24.90
N THR A 229 1.83 20.93 -24.64
CA THR A 229 0.85 20.16 -25.39
C THR A 229 -0.53 20.73 -25.09
N ASP A 230 -1.09 21.49 -26.02
CA ASP A 230 -2.53 21.80 -26.04
C ASP A 230 -3.25 20.46 -26.14
N LEU A 231 -3.78 19.98 -25.03
CA LEU A 231 -4.50 18.73 -24.99
C LEU A 231 -5.80 18.93 -25.78
N LYS A 232 -5.93 18.25 -26.92
CA LYS A 232 -7.21 18.23 -27.64
C LYS A 232 -8.24 17.51 -26.76
N VAL A 233 -9.32 18.21 -26.42
CA VAL A 233 -10.44 17.66 -25.65
C VAL A 233 -11.65 17.58 -26.57
N ASP A 234 -12.15 16.37 -26.77
CA ASP A 234 -13.39 16.16 -27.51
C ASP A 234 -14.57 16.25 -26.53
N ILE A 235 -15.48 17.18 -26.78
CA ILE A 235 -16.63 17.45 -25.90
C ILE A 235 -17.88 16.91 -26.57
N THR A 236 -18.48 15.89 -25.95
CA THR A 236 -19.72 15.29 -26.42
C THR A 236 -20.91 15.80 -25.62
N VAL A 237 -22.01 16.10 -26.32
CA VAL A 237 -23.25 16.61 -25.73
C VAL A 237 -24.25 15.47 -25.68
N ASN A 238 -24.52 14.95 -24.48
CA ASN A 238 -25.38 13.77 -24.30
C ASN A 238 -26.81 13.96 -24.84
N ASN A 239 -27.36 15.18 -24.78
CA ASN A 239 -28.66 15.51 -25.34
C ASN A 239 -28.50 16.67 -26.34
N PRO A 240 -28.22 16.37 -27.63
CA PRO A 240 -27.91 17.41 -28.60
C PRO A 240 -29.15 18.25 -28.93
N PRO A 241 -28.99 19.56 -29.14
CA PRO A 241 -30.06 20.41 -29.65
C PRO A 241 -30.30 20.12 -31.13
N ASP A 242 -31.54 20.32 -31.57
CA ASP A 242 -31.86 20.37 -32.99
C ASP A 242 -31.23 21.64 -33.58
N MET A 243 -30.16 21.44 -34.35
CA MET A 243 -29.43 22.52 -35.00
C MET A 243 -30.15 23.05 -36.23
N GLY A 244 -31.19 22.38 -36.74
CA GLY A 244 -32.12 22.94 -37.72
C GLY A 244 -32.93 24.10 -37.16
N ASN A 245 -33.33 24.03 -35.89
CA ASN A 245 -34.09 25.06 -35.20
C ASN A 245 -33.24 26.29 -34.79
N PRO A 246 -33.54 27.52 -35.28
CA PRO A 246 -32.77 28.71 -34.96
C PRO A 246 -32.69 29.05 -33.47
N GLN A 247 -33.74 28.75 -32.69
CA GLN A 247 -33.77 29.07 -31.26
C GLN A 247 -32.83 28.16 -30.46
N GLN A 248 -32.88 26.85 -30.72
CA GLN A 248 -32.02 25.87 -30.07
C GLN A 248 -30.56 26.06 -30.48
N ARG A 249 -30.33 26.31 -31.77
CA ARG A 249 -29.01 26.68 -32.30
C ARG A 249 -28.42 27.91 -31.61
N LYS A 250 -29.20 29.00 -31.47
CA LYS A 250 -28.73 30.22 -30.79
C LYS A 250 -28.38 29.96 -29.33
N ALA A 251 -29.16 29.14 -28.64
CA ALA A 251 -28.88 28.74 -27.26
C ALA A 251 -27.57 27.93 -27.15
N PHE A 252 -27.35 26.99 -28.08
CA PHE A 252 -26.12 26.20 -28.14
C PHE A 252 -24.90 27.07 -28.44
N MET A 253 -24.98 27.95 -29.43
CA MET A 253 -23.90 28.86 -29.80
C MET A 253 -23.50 29.77 -28.64
N LYS A 254 -24.46 30.23 -27.83
CA LYS A 254 -24.18 31.01 -26.61
C LYS A 254 -23.43 30.18 -25.56
N ALA A 255 -23.77 28.90 -25.41
CA ALA A 255 -23.08 28.00 -24.50
C ALA A 255 -21.64 27.69 -24.99
N LEU A 256 -21.46 27.50 -26.30
CA LEU A 256 -20.15 27.32 -26.92
C LEU A 256 -19.27 28.57 -26.73
N GLU A 257 -19.82 29.76 -26.96
CA GLU A 257 -19.10 31.02 -26.74
C GLU A 257 -18.69 31.20 -25.27
N ALA A 258 -19.54 30.80 -24.31
CA ALA A 258 -19.18 30.80 -22.90
C ALA A 258 -18.03 29.83 -22.58
N LEU A 259 -17.95 28.69 -23.27
CA LEU A 259 -16.88 27.71 -23.15
C LEU A 259 -15.57 28.21 -23.77
N GLU A 260 -15.64 28.81 -24.96
CA GLU A 260 -14.51 29.40 -25.68
C GLU A 260 -13.87 30.56 -24.90
N ASN A 261 -14.67 31.34 -24.17
CA ASN A 261 -14.19 32.44 -23.34
C ASN A 261 -13.70 32.00 -21.94
N SER A 262 -13.69 30.70 -21.65
CA SER A 262 -13.19 30.19 -20.37
C SER A 262 -11.66 30.28 -20.31
N PRO A 263 -11.05 30.48 -19.11
CA PRO A 263 -9.61 30.67 -18.96
C PRO A 263 -8.77 29.43 -19.33
N CYS A 264 -9.41 28.26 -19.46
CA CYS A 264 -8.77 27.00 -19.82
C CYS A 264 -8.84 26.70 -21.32
N SER A 265 -9.50 27.55 -22.11
CA SER A 265 -9.65 27.37 -23.55
C SER A 265 -8.67 28.27 -24.31
N ALA A 266 -8.13 27.78 -25.43
CA ALA A 266 -7.36 28.59 -26.37
C ALA A 266 -8.25 29.50 -27.26
N GLY A 267 -9.57 29.53 -26.98
CA GLY A 267 -10.54 30.36 -27.66
C GLY A 267 -11.01 29.78 -29.00
N ARG A 268 -11.83 30.56 -29.71
CA ARG A 268 -12.55 30.13 -30.93
C ARG A 268 -11.66 29.61 -32.07
N PHE A 269 -10.39 30.02 -32.13
CA PHE A 269 -9.45 29.54 -33.16
C PHE A 269 -9.07 28.07 -32.98
N SER A 270 -9.22 27.53 -31.77
CA SER A 270 -8.92 26.13 -31.44
C SER A 270 -10.14 25.20 -31.56
N THR A 271 -11.34 25.77 -31.64
CA THR A 271 -12.59 25.00 -31.70
C THR A 271 -12.77 24.39 -33.09
N ASP A 272 -12.65 23.07 -33.19
CA ASP A 272 -13.08 22.31 -34.36
C ASP A 272 -14.53 21.86 -34.18
N PHE A 273 -15.41 22.34 -35.05
CA PHE A 273 -16.84 22.08 -34.95
C PHE A 273 -17.49 21.95 -36.32
N TRP A 274 -18.26 20.87 -36.53
CA TRP A 274 -18.87 20.54 -37.81
C TRP A 274 -19.75 21.67 -38.37
N TYR A 275 -20.43 22.46 -37.52
CA TYR A 275 -21.29 23.55 -37.98
C TYR A 275 -20.49 24.69 -38.65
N PHE A 276 -19.29 24.99 -38.14
CA PHE A 276 -18.40 25.99 -38.74
C PHE A 276 -17.76 25.46 -40.03
N ALA A 277 -17.41 24.18 -40.07
CA ALA A 277 -16.94 23.53 -41.30
C ALA A 277 -18.04 23.53 -42.37
N TYR A 278 -19.27 23.21 -41.98
CA TYR A 278 -20.44 23.23 -42.86
C TYR A 278 -20.72 24.63 -43.44
N GLY A 279 -20.66 25.67 -42.60
CA GLY A 279 -20.78 27.06 -43.06
C GLY A 279 -19.72 27.43 -44.09
N ARG A 280 -18.44 27.11 -43.82
CA ARG A 280 -17.33 27.34 -44.75
C ARG A 280 -17.50 26.56 -46.06
N HIS A 281 -17.98 25.32 -46.00
CA HIS A 281 -18.24 24.51 -47.19
C HIS A 281 -19.32 25.13 -48.08
N ILE A 282 -20.43 25.61 -47.49
CA ILE A 282 -21.50 26.28 -48.24
C ILE A 282 -21.03 27.60 -48.85
N GLU A 283 -20.22 28.38 -48.14
CA GLU A 283 -19.64 29.63 -48.67
C GLU A 283 -18.69 29.38 -49.85
N GLN A 284 -17.89 28.30 -49.79
CA GLN A 284 -16.98 27.91 -50.88
C GLN A 284 -17.69 27.50 -52.16
N LEU A 285 -18.94 27.02 -52.08
CA LEU A 285 -19.75 26.69 -53.26
C LEU A 285 -20.17 27.92 -54.07
N GLY A 286 -19.88 29.15 -53.60
CA GLY A 286 -20.00 30.38 -54.39
C GLY A 286 -21.41 30.93 -54.53
N PHE A 287 -22.39 30.34 -53.83
CA PHE A 287 -23.77 30.85 -53.80
C PHE A 287 -23.88 31.97 -52.75
N GLY A 288 -23.56 33.20 -53.15
CA GLY A 288 -23.67 34.38 -52.29
C GLY A 288 -25.05 34.50 -51.63
N GLY A 289 -25.08 34.54 -50.29
CA GLY A 289 -26.32 34.64 -49.50
C GLY A 289 -27.06 33.32 -49.25
N ALA A 290 -26.60 32.19 -49.79
CA ALA A 290 -27.26 30.90 -49.59
C ALA A 290 -27.18 30.43 -48.12
N TRP A 291 -26.07 30.70 -47.43
CA TRP A 291 -25.93 30.37 -46.01
C TRP A 291 -26.98 31.09 -45.15
N SER A 292 -27.14 32.41 -45.34
CA SER A 292 -28.14 33.19 -44.61
C SER A 292 -29.57 32.76 -44.90
N ALA A 293 -29.87 32.30 -46.12
CA ALA A 293 -31.20 31.80 -46.48
C ALA A 293 -31.50 30.42 -45.84
N MET A 294 -30.50 29.54 -45.77
CA MET A 294 -30.63 28.20 -45.16
C MET A 294 -30.80 28.24 -43.64
N GLN A 295 -30.46 29.36 -42.97
CA GLN A 295 -30.59 29.45 -41.53
C GLN A 295 -32.05 29.41 -41.05
N PHE A 296 -33.01 29.69 -41.92
CA PHE A 296 -34.44 29.78 -41.58
C PHE A 296 -35.29 28.61 -42.10
N ASP A 297 -34.74 27.77 -42.99
CA ASP A 297 -35.44 26.62 -43.57
C ASP A 297 -34.75 25.30 -43.19
N ASP A 298 -35.39 24.56 -42.29
CA ASP A 298 -34.90 23.30 -41.74
C ASP A 298 -34.79 22.17 -42.79
N ALA A 299 -35.71 22.13 -43.77
CA ALA A 299 -35.69 21.09 -44.80
C ALA A 299 -34.47 21.24 -45.72
N VAL A 300 -34.18 22.48 -46.12
CA VAL A 300 -33.02 22.81 -46.95
C VAL A 300 -31.73 22.62 -46.16
N PHE A 301 -31.71 23.00 -44.88
CA PHE A 301 -30.58 22.78 -43.99
C PHE A 301 -30.19 21.30 -43.90
N ASN A 302 -31.16 20.43 -43.60
CA ASN A 302 -30.93 18.98 -43.46
C ASN A 302 -30.51 18.30 -44.77
N GLN A 303 -31.06 18.73 -45.92
CA GLN A 303 -30.71 18.15 -47.21
C GLN A 303 -29.25 18.44 -47.60
N ASN A 304 -28.81 19.67 -47.43
CA ASN A 304 -27.44 20.09 -47.75
C ASN A 304 -26.43 19.57 -46.71
N LEU A 305 -26.85 19.43 -45.45
CA LEU A 305 -26.03 18.83 -44.40
C LEU A 305 -25.65 17.39 -44.75
N ARG A 306 -26.59 16.59 -45.26
CA ARG A 306 -26.26 15.22 -45.70
C ARG A 306 -25.25 15.18 -46.82
N ARG A 307 -25.35 16.11 -47.78
CA ARG A 307 -24.39 16.20 -48.88
C ARG A 307 -22.99 16.57 -48.37
N PHE A 308 -22.92 17.47 -47.40
CA PHE A 308 -21.67 17.82 -46.72
C PHE A 308 -21.08 16.62 -45.98
N LEU A 309 -21.86 15.92 -45.16
CA LEU A 309 -21.39 14.75 -44.40
C LEU A 309 -21.01 13.55 -45.30
N GLN A 310 -21.53 13.49 -46.53
CA GLN A 310 -21.10 12.52 -47.54
C GLN A 310 -19.82 12.95 -48.26
N ALA A 311 -19.50 14.24 -48.25
CA ALA A 311 -18.32 14.79 -48.91
C ALA A 311 -17.12 14.91 -47.94
N ASP A 312 -17.38 15.05 -46.64
CA ASP A 312 -16.36 15.17 -45.59
C ASP A 312 -16.54 14.09 -44.52
N ASP A 313 -15.67 13.08 -44.57
CA ASP A 313 -15.71 11.93 -43.67
C ASP A 313 -15.37 12.30 -42.21
N ASN A 314 -14.76 13.46 -41.95
CA ASN A 314 -14.28 13.82 -40.62
C ASN A 314 -15.43 14.06 -39.62
N TYR A 315 -16.59 14.52 -40.10
CA TYR A 315 -17.72 14.92 -39.25
C TYR A 315 -18.90 13.94 -39.30
N GLY A 316 -18.75 12.82 -40.02
CA GLY A 316 -19.85 11.87 -40.26
C GLY A 316 -20.44 11.24 -38.98
N HIS A 317 -19.64 11.16 -37.91
CA HIS A 317 -20.05 10.60 -36.61
C HIS A 317 -20.46 11.65 -35.57
N ASP A 318 -20.33 12.94 -35.89
CA ASP A 318 -20.61 14.04 -34.96
C ASP A 318 -22.10 14.44 -34.93
N VAL A 319 -22.87 13.92 -35.89
CA VAL A 319 -24.28 14.24 -36.10
C VAL A 319 -25.13 13.00 -35.88
N LEU A 320 -26.11 13.12 -34.98
CA LEU A 320 -27.17 12.12 -34.83
C LEU A 320 -28.37 12.51 -35.69
N PHE A 321 -28.93 11.52 -36.39
CA PHE A 321 -30.18 11.67 -37.14
C PHE A 321 -31.29 10.90 -36.45
N GLY A 322 -32.44 11.54 -36.25
CA GLY A 322 -33.65 10.90 -35.75
C GLY A 322 -34.26 9.91 -36.75
N PRO A 323 -35.30 9.14 -36.35
CA PRO A 323 -35.96 8.15 -37.20
C PRO A 323 -36.61 8.76 -38.46
N ASN A 324 -36.99 10.04 -38.40
CA ASN A 324 -37.49 10.81 -39.54
C ASN A 324 -36.37 11.40 -40.41
N LYS A 325 -35.11 11.02 -40.15
CA LYS A 325 -33.95 11.39 -40.96
C LYS A 325 -33.62 12.89 -40.88
N THR A 326 -34.29 13.65 -40.02
CA THR A 326 -33.93 15.00 -39.57
C THR A 326 -32.95 14.92 -38.40
N MET A 327 -32.21 16.00 -38.12
CA MET A 327 -31.57 16.17 -36.81
C MET A 327 -32.59 16.12 -35.67
#